data_AF-A0A7W1FX65-F1
#
_entry.id   AF-A0A7W1FX65-F1
#
_cell.length_a   1.000
_cell.length_b   1.000
_cell.length_c   1.000
_cell.angle_alpha   90.00
_cell.angle_beta   90.00
_cell.angle_gamma   90.00
#
_symmetry.space_group_name_H-M   'P 1'
#
loop_
_entity.id
_entity.type
_entity.pdbx_description
1 polymer ?
#
loop_
_entity_poly.entity_id
_entity_poly.type
_entity_poly.pdbx_seq_one_letter_code
_entity_poly.pdbx_strand_id
1 'polypeptide(L)'
;MKYLTQKINRYKSPSFIILITVALPILLREFVSHPTTDVVFAIMVIVSLNVLIYLLFIATIGRLIVNDFVSILIDMGLSFLLIGIMFRIMHWPGAVMQITEGILFIVIGLSSLIYLKFKIH
;
A
#
# COMPACT_ATOMS: atom_id res chain seq x y z
N MET A 1 28.83 -10.19 14.52
CA MET A 1 28.64 -8.93 13.74
C MET A 1 28.50 -9.14 12.23
N LYS A 2 29.37 -9.89 11.54
CA LYS A 2 29.33 -10.07 10.07
C LYS A 2 27.97 -10.53 9.49
N TYR A 3 27.22 -11.37 10.22
CA TYR A 3 25.90 -11.84 9.79
C TYR A 3 24.82 -10.74 9.74
N LEU A 4 24.83 -9.81 10.70
CA LEU A 4 23.90 -8.68 10.73
C LEU A 4 24.23 -7.68 9.62
N THR A 5 25.51 -7.43 9.36
CA THR A 5 25.95 -6.54 8.29
C THR A 5 25.55 -7.07 6.91
N GLN A 6 25.59 -8.39 6.69
CA GLN A 6 25.14 -9.03 5.44
C GLN A 6 23.62 -8.95 5.26
N LYS A 7 22.85 -9.03 6.36
CA LYS A 7 21.40 -8.90 6.33
C LYS A 7 20.98 -7.47 6.02
N ILE A 8 21.66 -6.47 6.58
CA ILE A 8 21.41 -5.03 6.35
C ILE A 8 21.77 -4.63 4.90
N ASN A 9 22.88 -5.13 4.35
CA ASN A 9 23.32 -4.77 2.99
C ASN A 9 22.47 -5.36 1.84
N ARG A 10 21.54 -6.28 2.14
CA ARG A 10 20.53 -6.75 1.18
C ARG A 10 19.36 -5.78 1.00
N TYR A 11 19.20 -4.82 1.90
CA TYR A 11 18.15 -3.81 1.83
C TYR A 11 18.73 -2.48 1.34
N LYS A 12 19.35 -2.50 0.15
CA LYS A 12 19.46 -1.24 -0.61
C LYS A 12 18.04 -0.74 -0.83
N SER A 13 17.80 0.54 -0.53
CA SER A 13 16.49 1.13 -0.73
C SER A 13 16.00 0.74 -2.13
N PRO A 14 14.80 0.16 -2.25
CA PRO A 14 14.27 -0.20 -3.55
C PRO A 14 14.39 1.00 -4.49
N SER A 15 14.91 0.78 -5.70
CA SER A 15 15.14 1.84 -6.68
C SER A 15 13.88 2.68 -6.95
N PHE A 16 12.69 2.11 -6.72
CA PHE A 16 11.42 2.84 -6.80
C PHE A 16 11.29 3.96 -5.75
N ILE A 17 11.87 3.85 -4.55
CA ILE A 17 11.83 4.91 -3.52
C ILE A 17 12.60 6.14 -3.99
N ILE A 18 13.73 5.94 -4.68
CA ILE A 18 14.52 7.02 -5.25
C ILE A 18 13.75 7.65 -6.43
N LEU A 19 13.14 6.81 -7.27
CA LEU A 19 12.32 7.27 -8.40
C LEU A 19 11.13 8.12 -7.91
N ILE A 20 10.45 7.71 -6.84
CA ILE A 20 9.29 8.41 -6.27
C ILE A 20 9.71 9.69 -5.54
N THR A 21 10.81 9.65 -4.78
CA THR A 21 11.36 10.85 -4.10
C THR A 21 11.80 11.92 -5.10
N VAL A 22 12.24 11.53 -6.30
CA VAL A 22 12.67 12.46 -7.37
C VAL A 22 11.50 12.87 -8.28
N ALA A 23 10.53 12.00 -8.54
CA ALA A 23 9.37 12.32 -9.36
C ALA A 23 8.36 13.22 -8.65
N LEU A 24 8.22 13.08 -7.32
CA LEU A 24 7.26 13.83 -6.53
C LEU A 24 7.49 15.35 -6.55
N PRO A 25 8.72 15.89 -6.40
CA PRO A 25 8.99 17.32 -6.53
C PRO A 25 8.74 17.87 -7.94
N ILE A 26 9.00 17.06 -8.98
CA ILE A 26 8.81 17.47 -10.39
C ILE A 26 7.33 17.62 -10.68
N LEU A 27 6.51 16.66 -10.23
CA LEU A 27 5.05 16.75 -10.31
C LEU A 27 4.56 17.94 -9.50
N LEU A 28 4.96 18.09 -8.24
CA LEU A 28 4.58 19.23 -7.39
C LEU A 28 4.90 20.59 -8.02
N ARG A 29 6.02 20.71 -8.76
CA ARG A 29 6.43 21.96 -9.42
C ARG A 29 5.47 22.41 -10.53
N GLU A 30 4.93 21.49 -11.32
CA GLU A 30 3.97 21.84 -12.37
C GLU A 30 2.62 22.30 -11.78
N PHE A 31 2.25 21.77 -10.61
CA PHE A 31 0.94 22.01 -9.98
C PHE A 31 0.85 23.26 -9.09
N VAL A 32 1.97 23.80 -8.59
CA VAL A 32 2.02 25.08 -7.85
C VAL A 32 1.50 26.26 -8.68
N SER A 33 1.42 26.11 -10.00
CA SER A 33 0.92 27.14 -10.91
C SER A 33 -0.59 27.43 -10.81
N HIS A 34 -1.42 26.50 -10.33
CA HIS A 34 -2.89 26.65 -10.26
C HIS A 34 -3.53 25.96 -9.02
N PRO A 35 -3.59 26.63 -7.85
CA PRO A 35 -4.08 26.00 -6.63
C PRO A 35 -5.62 26.13 -6.52
N THR A 36 -6.35 25.12 -6.98
CA THR A 36 -7.74 24.91 -6.54
C THR A 36 -7.76 24.04 -5.28
N THR A 37 -8.77 24.23 -4.43
CA THR A 37 -8.94 23.48 -3.16
C THR A 37 -8.95 21.96 -3.36
N ASP A 38 -9.40 21.50 -4.52
CA ASP A 38 -9.49 20.09 -4.89
C ASP A 38 -8.11 19.44 -5.09
N VAL A 39 -7.11 20.24 -5.49
CA VAL A 39 -5.75 19.77 -5.74
C VAL A 39 -4.98 19.56 -4.44
N VAL A 40 -5.15 20.44 -3.46
CA VAL A 40 -4.56 20.28 -2.12
C VAL A 40 -5.07 19.00 -1.46
N PHE A 41 -6.37 18.74 -1.63
CA PHE A 41 -7.00 17.52 -1.14
C PHE A 41 -6.41 16.26 -1.80
N ALA A 42 -6.26 16.26 -3.12
CA ALA A 42 -5.63 15.15 -3.86
C ALA A 42 -4.18 14.89 -3.40
N ILE A 43 -3.41 15.95 -3.15
CA ILE A 43 -2.03 15.83 -2.65
C ILE A 43 -2.00 15.21 -1.25
N MET A 44 -2.87 15.64 -0.34
CA MET A 44 -2.95 15.05 1.01
C MET A 44 -3.30 13.56 0.97
N VAL A 45 -4.20 13.15 0.07
CA VAL A 45 -4.53 11.74 -0.15
C VAL A 45 -3.33 10.97 -0.70
N ILE A 46 -2.64 11.50 -1.71
CA ILE A 46 -1.45 10.85 -2.30
C ILE A 46 -0.35 10.70 -1.24
N VAL A 47 -0.07 11.73 -0.44
CA VAL A 47 0.92 11.68 0.63
C VAL A 47 0.52 10.65 1.70
N SER A 48 -0.75 10.62 2.10
CA SER A 48 -1.26 9.68 3.10
C SER A 48 -1.18 8.23 2.62
N LEU A 49 -1.52 7.99 1.35
CA LEU A 49 -1.36 6.68 0.70
C LEU A 49 0.11 6.25 0.64
N ASN A 50 1.03 7.17 0.33
CA ASN A 50 2.46 6.86 0.30
C ASN A 50 3.00 6.50 1.69
N VAL A 51 2.59 7.22 2.75
CA VAL A 51 2.97 6.90 4.13
C VAL A 51 2.39 5.55 4.54
N LEU A 52 1.14 5.25 4.18
CA LEU A 52 0.51 3.95 4.43
C LEU A 52 1.27 2.83 3.72
N ILE A 53 1.60 2.99 2.44
CA ILE A 53 2.39 2.02 1.67
C ILE A 53 3.76 1.80 2.31
N TYR A 54 4.41 2.85 2.81
CA TYR A 54 5.70 2.74 3.48
C TYR A 54 5.61 2.02 4.84
N LEU A 55 4.56 2.29 5.63
CA LEU A 55 4.30 1.57 6.87
C LEU A 55 3.96 0.10 6.64
N LEU A 56 3.15 -0.19 5.61
CA LEU A 56 2.86 -1.54 5.15
C LEU A 56 4.14 -2.23 4.67
N PHE A 57 5.02 -1.53 3.96
CA PHE A 57 6.30 -2.06 3.51
C PHE A 57 7.24 -2.41 4.68
N ILE A 58 7.32 -1.55 5.71
CA ILE A 58 8.08 -1.85 6.94
C ILE A 58 7.47 -3.03 7.69
N ALA A 59 6.14 -3.07 7.83
CA ALA A 59 5.42 -4.19 8.44
C ALA A 59 5.66 -5.50 7.66
N THR A 60 5.75 -5.40 6.33
CA THR A 60 6.01 -6.51 5.42
C THR A 60 7.46 -7.02 5.50
N ILE A 61 8.45 -6.14 5.68
CA ILE A 61 9.87 -6.54 5.85
C ILE A 61 10.10 -7.23 7.21
N GLY A 62 9.35 -6.86 8.26
CA GLY A 62 9.34 -7.60 9.53
C GLY A 62 8.73 -9.01 9.41
N ARG A 63 8.01 -9.23 8.30
CA ARG A 63 7.20 -10.37 7.85
C ARG A 63 7.89 -11.72 7.67
N LEU A 64 8.99 -11.68 6.90
CA LEU A 64 9.55 -12.77 6.09
C LEU A 64 9.36 -14.22 6.64
N ILE A 65 8.34 -14.93 6.14
CA ILE A 65 8.25 -16.35 5.68
C ILE A 65 6.75 -16.69 5.38
N VAL A 66 6.38 -16.85 4.10
CA VAL A 66 5.13 -17.42 3.48
C VAL A 66 3.76 -16.90 3.97
N ASN A 67 3.55 -16.77 5.27
CA ASN A 67 2.38 -16.12 5.89
C ASN A 67 2.23 -14.66 5.46
N ASP A 68 3.30 -14.06 4.94
CA ASP A 68 3.33 -12.63 4.61
C ASP A 68 2.58 -12.31 3.34
N PHE A 69 2.62 -13.18 2.34
CA PHE A 69 1.90 -12.91 1.10
C PHE A 69 0.39 -12.85 1.36
N VAL A 70 -0.10 -13.78 2.17
CA VAL A 70 -1.49 -13.80 2.63
C VAL A 70 -1.81 -12.57 3.48
N SER A 71 -0.92 -12.19 4.42
CA SER A 71 -1.08 -10.97 5.22
C SER A 71 -1.17 -9.73 4.34
N ILE A 72 -0.26 -9.57 3.38
CA ILE A 72 -0.22 -8.42 2.45
C ILE A 72 -1.53 -8.32 1.67
N LEU A 73 -2.04 -9.44 1.14
CA LEU A 73 -3.32 -9.45 0.42
C LEU A 73 -4.48 -9.01 1.31
N ILE A 74 -4.53 -9.48 2.55
CA ILE A 74 -5.58 -9.09 3.51
C ILE A 74 -5.44 -7.61 3.90
N ASP A 75 -4.22 -7.15 4.19
CA ASP A 75 -3.93 -5.77 4.61
C ASP A 75 -4.22 -4.77 3.48
N MET A 76 -3.87 -5.11 2.25
CA MET A 76 -4.27 -4.36 1.05
C MET A 76 -5.79 -4.32 0.94
N GLY A 77 -6.45 -5.48 1.02
CA GLY A 77 -7.90 -5.56 0.90
C GLY A 77 -8.64 -4.73 1.95
N LEU A 78 -8.18 -4.73 3.20
CA LEU A 78 -8.72 -3.88 4.27
C LEU A 78 -8.50 -2.39 3.99
N SER A 79 -7.34 -2.01 3.46
CA SER A 79 -7.03 -0.62 3.10
C SER A 79 -7.96 -0.12 2.00
N PHE A 80 -8.14 -0.91 0.93
CA PHE A 80 -9.07 -0.62 -0.17
C PHE A 80 -10.52 -0.51 0.31
N LEU A 81 -10.94 -1.38 1.23
CA LEU A 81 -12.28 -1.31 1.84
C LEU A 81 -12.49 -0.03 2.65
N LEU A 82 -11.52 0.33 3.51
CA LEU A 82 -11.62 1.54 4.33
C LEU A 82 -11.67 2.80 3.46
N ILE A 83 -10.81 2.89 2.44
CA ILE A 83 -10.81 3.99 1.48
C ILE A 83 -12.12 4.02 0.70
N GLY A 84 -12.60 2.88 0.23
CA GLY A 84 -13.86 2.78 -0.51
C GLY A 84 -15.08 3.15 0.32
N ILE A 85 -15.13 2.77 1.60
CA ILE A 85 -16.18 3.19 2.56
C ILE A 85 -16.10 4.69 2.77
N MET A 86 -14.91 5.25 2.97
CA MET A 86 -14.70 6.69 3.11
C MET A 86 -15.19 7.44 1.86
N PHE A 87 -14.86 6.95 0.67
CA PHE A 87 -15.32 7.51 -0.60
C PHE A 87 -16.84 7.42 -0.73
N ARG A 88 -17.46 6.35 -0.23
CA ARG A 88 -18.91 6.20 -0.23
C ARG A 88 -19.60 7.21 0.69
N ILE A 89 -19.02 7.47 1.86
CA ILE A 89 -19.51 8.51 2.78
C ILE A 89 -19.36 9.91 2.14
N MET A 90 -18.21 10.16 1.50
CA MET A 90 -17.91 11.44 0.84
C MET A 90 -18.57 11.59 -0.54
N HIS A 91 -19.34 10.60 -1.00
CA HIS A 91 -19.98 10.56 -2.31
C HIS A 91 -19.01 10.71 -3.50
N TRP A 92 -17.75 10.31 -3.33
CA TRP A 92 -16.78 10.40 -4.41
C TRP A 92 -16.96 9.28 -5.42
N PRO A 93 -16.74 9.60 -6.72
CA PRO A 93 -16.78 8.60 -7.76
C PRO A 93 -15.72 7.52 -7.53
N GLY A 94 -16.06 6.26 -7.84
CA GLY A 94 -15.14 5.13 -7.67
C GLY A 94 -15.23 4.42 -6.31
N ALA A 95 -16.06 4.87 -5.37
CA ALA A 95 -16.26 4.20 -4.08
C ALA A 95 -16.60 2.70 -4.21
N VAL A 96 -17.52 2.36 -5.14
CA VAL A 96 -17.92 0.97 -5.39
C VAL A 96 -16.75 0.14 -5.91
N MET A 97 -15.95 0.69 -6.81
CA MET A 97 -14.78 0.01 -7.38
C MET A 97 -13.74 -0.30 -6.31
N GLN A 98 -13.42 0.67 -5.44
CA GLN A 98 -12.48 0.52 -4.33
C GLN A 98 -12.96 -0.52 -3.31
N ILE A 99 -14.26 -0.53 -2.98
CA ILE A 99 -14.86 -1.55 -2.11
C ILE A 99 -14.76 -2.94 -2.76
N THR A 100 -15.09 -3.07 -4.04
CA THR A 100 -15.04 -4.35 -4.75
C THR A 100 -13.61 -4.90 -4.82
N GLU A 101 -12.62 -4.06 -5.10
CA GLU A 101 -11.19 -4.42 -5.09
C GLU A 101 -10.76 -4.88 -3.70
N GLY A 102 -11.15 -4.16 -2.65
CA GLY A 102 -10.85 -4.53 -1.27
C GLY A 102 -11.42 -5.90 -0.88
N ILE A 103 -12.67 -6.17 -1.24
CA ILE A 103 -13.31 -7.48 -1.03
C ILE A 103 -12.56 -8.58 -1.80
N LEU A 104 -12.21 -8.32 -3.07
CA LEU A 104 -11.48 -9.29 -3.91
C LEU A 104 -10.15 -9.70 -3.26
N PHE A 105 -9.36 -8.73 -2.81
CA PHE A 105 -8.07 -8.99 -2.16
C PHE A 105 -8.22 -9.79 -0.86
N ILE A 106 -9.23 -9.48 -0.04
CA ILE A 106 -9.54 -10.26 1.18
C ILE A 106 -9.92 -11.69 0.83
N VAL A 107 -10.80 -11.90 -0.15
CA VAL A 107 -11.24 -13.24 -0.55
C VAL A 107 -10.04 -14.06 -1.02
N ILE A 108 -9.19 -13.50 -1.90
CA ILE A 108 -7.99 -14.19 -2.39
C ILE A 108 -7.03 -14.50 -1.23
N GLY A 109 -6.82 -13.54 -0.32
CA GLY A 109 -5.99 -13.73 0.87
C GLY A 109 -6.52 -14.85 1.77
N LEU A 110 -7.80 -14.84 2.10
CA LEU A 110 -8.44 -15.85 2.94
C LEU A 110 -8.45 -17.23 2.28
N SER A 111 -8.76 -17.32 0.98
CA SER A 111 -8.70 -18.58 0.24
C SER A 111 -7.29 -19.17 0.23
N SER A 112 -6.27 -18.32 0.09
CA SER A 112 -4.87 -18.73 0.15
C SER A 112 -4.46 -19.22 1.55
N LEU A 113 -4.97 -18.59 2.61
CA LEU A 113 -4.77 -19.02 4.00
C LEU A 113 -5.35 -20.42 4.24
N ILE A 114 -6.59 -20.62 3.80
CA ILE A 114 -7.31 -21.89 3.94
C ILE A 114 -6.53 -22.99 3.19
N TYR A 115 -6.11 -22.73 1.95
CA TYR A 115 -5.35 -23.69 1.15
C TYR A 115 -4.03 -24.09 1.82
N LEU A 116 -3.27 -23.13 2.35
CA LEU A 116 -2.01 -23.41 3.06
C LEU A 116 -2.24 -24.24 4.32
N LYS A 117 -3.32 -23.98 5.07
CA LYS A 117 -3.66 -24.74 6.27
C LYS A 117 -3.94 -26.22 5.95
N PHE A 118 -4.62 -26.51 4.85
CA PHE A 118 -4.92 -27.89 4.44
C PHE A 118 -3.72 -28.63 3.83
N LYS A 119 -2.71 -27.93 3.31
CA LYS A 119 -1.51 -28.55 2.71
C LYS A 119 -0.46 -28.99 3.75
N ILE A 120 -0.49 -28.42 4.95
CA ILE A 120 0.49 -28.68 6.02
C ILE A 120 0.06 -29.88 6.90
N HIS A 121 -1.11 -30.48 6.64
CA HIS A 121 -1.57 -31.75 7.22
C HIS A 121 -1.62 -32.82 6.14
#